data_AF-A0A7J4PJ90-F1
#
_entry.id   AF-A0A7J4PJ90-F1
#
_cell.length_a   1.000
_cell.length_b   1.000
_cell.length_c   1.000
_cell.angle_alpha   90.00
_cell.angle_beta   90.00
_cell.angle_gamma   90.00
#
_symmetry.space_group_name_H-M   'P 1'
#
loop_
_entity.id
_entity.type
_entity.pdbx_description
1 polymer ?
#
loop_
_entity_poly.entity_id
_entity_poly.type
_entity_poly.pdbx_seq_one_letter_code
_entity_poly.pdbx_strand_id
1 'polypeptide(L)'
;MSAVTTFDSTKSFLKDILKEITVGKIQLPDFQRGWVWDDERIKSLLASVSLSFPIGAVMMLQTGNADVRFKPRLIEGLILDPQPEPKELVLDGQQRLTALYQAILRKEAVETEDIRKKAIKRHYYIDIEKALNPYIDREECIRSIPEDRIVKNFRGEPIEDYSIPEHEFEAGFFPLNQVLDSSNWRMAYQEYWWNREAGKDRIMMFTEFEKEIISRFSEYQVPLIQMNSNTPKEAVCLVFEKVNTGGVSLTVFELLTATFAADNFNLREDWERIRNDHLKNHAVLAGIENTDFLQAVCLLATRARRLKKIEEGEAKEKAPAISCKRKDILKLKLEEYQAHADQVAKGFEKAAKLLDMQNIFTSRDIPYRTQITPLASTLAVLGDKADTDGVKKKIFQWYWCGVLGELYG
;
A
#
# COMPACT_ATOMS: atom_id res chain seq x y z
N MET A 1 -12.13 29.08 -3.96
CA MET A 1 -11.39 27.87 -4.34
C MET A 1 -12.29 27.06 -5.24
N SER A 2 -12.02 27.05 -6.54
CA SER A 2 -12.72 26.17 -7.46
C SER A 2 -12.47 24.74 -7.01
N ALA A 3 -13.53 23.95 -6.83
CA ALA A 3 -13.43 22.52 -6.63
C ALA A 3 -12.95 21.91 -7.96
N VAL A 4 -11.66 22.01 -8.22
CA VAL A 4 -11.02 21.25 -9.30
C VAL A 4 -11.05 19.80 -8.85
N THR A 5 -11.70 18.93 -9.62
CA THR A 5 -11.64 17.49 -9.43
C THR A 5 -10.16 17.09 -9.41
N THR A 6 -9.69 16.60 -8.27
CA THR A 6 -8.28 16.19 -8.08
C THR A 6 -8.05 14.74 -8.49
N PHE A 7 -9.11 14.04 -8.91
CA PHE A 7 -9.05 12.68 -9.38
C PHE A 7 -9.90 12.52 -10.64
N ASP A 8 -9.47 11.60 -11.49
CA ASP A 8 -10.14 11.20 -12.73
C ASP A 8 -10.56 9.74 -12.63
N SER A 9 -11.83 9.45 -12.97
CA SER A 9 -12.34 8.09 -13.07
C SER A 9 -12.44 7.71 -14.54
N THR A 10 -11.57 6.82 -14.99
CA THR A 10 -11.42 6.43 -16.39
C THR A 10 -11.46 4.91 -16.54
N LYS A 11 -11.23 4.43 -17.76
CA LYS A 11 -11.00 3.02 -18.07
C LYS A 11 -9.70 2.92 -18.84
N SER A 12 -8.91 1.89 -18.55
CA SER A 12 -7.69 1.60 -19.29
C SER A 12 -7.64 0.12 -19.64
N PHE A 13 -7.07 -0.21 -20.79
CA PHE A 13 -6.91 -1.61 -21.16
C PHE A 13 -5.92 -2.28 -20.20
N LEU A 14 -6.26 -3.48 -19.74
CA LEU A 14 -5.41 -4.27 -18.85
C LEU A 14 -4.02 -4.47 -19.46
N LYS A 15 -3.95 -4.79 -20.77
CA LYS A 15 -2.68 -4.98 -21.48
C LYS A 15 -1.76 -3.75 -21.40
N ASP A 16 -2.31 -2.54 -21.40
CA ASP A 16 -1.53 -1.31 -21.37
C ASP A 16 -0.97 -1.08 -19.96
N ILE A 17 -1.80 -1.30 -18.93
CA ILE A 17 -1.36 -1.27 -17.52
C ILE A 17 -0.22 -2.27 -17.30
N LEU A 18 -0.37 -3.52 -17.76
CA LEU A 18 0.63 -4.56 -17.56
C LEU A 18 1.93 -4.31 -18.35
N LYS A 19 1.85 -3.69 -19.54
CA LYS A 19 3.03 -3.23 -20.28
C LYS A 19 3.78 -2.12 -19.54
N GLU A 20 3.05 -1.14 -18.99
CA GLU A 20 3.66 -0.05 -18.23
C GLU A 20 4.26 -0.56 -16.89
N ILE A 21 3.70 -1.61 -16.30
CA ILE A 21 4.33 -2.36 -15.20
C ILE A 21 5.65 -2.98 -15.66
N THR A 22 5.67 -3.66 -16.80
CA THR A 22 6.85 -4.39 -17.31
C THR A 22 8.06 -3.48 -17.51
N VAL A 23 7.85 -2.22 -17.89
CA VAL A 23 8.92 -1.22 -18.05
C VAL A 23 9.16 -0.37 -16.79
N GLY A 24 8.50 -0.70 -15.67
CA GLY A 24 8.67 -0.03 -14.39
C GLY A 24 8.06 1.37 -14.30
N LYS A 25 7.13 1.76 -15.20
CA LYS A 25 6.45 3.06 -15.08
C LYS A 25 5.31 3.04 -14.07
N ILE A 26 4.67 1.89 -13.90
CA ILE A 26 3.70 1.64 -12.82
C ILE A 26 4.39 0.79 -11.76
N GLN A 27 4.48 1.30 -10.55
CA GLN A 27 5.16 0.64 -9.42
C GLN A 27 4.26 0.60 -8.18
N LEU A 28 4.73 -0.09 -7.14
CA LEU A 28 4.07 -0.14 -5.85
C LEU A 28 4.76 0.80 -4.86
N PRO A 29 4.04 1.38 -3.89
CA PRO A 29 4.67 1.98 -2.73
C PRO A 29 5.29 0.92 -1.79
N ASP A 30 6.44 1.23 -1.19
CA ASP A 30 7.19 0.31 -0.30
C ASP A 30 6.46 -0.01 1.01
N PHE A 31 5.50 0.82 1.41
CA PHE A 31 4.70 0.61 2.63
C PHE A 31 3.49 -0.32 2.42
N GLN A 32 3.20 -0.75 1.18
CA GLN A 32 2.17 -1.76 0.93
C GLN A 32 2.66 -3.14 1.35
N ARG A 33 1.75 -3.97 1.87
CA ARG A 33 2.04 -5.36 2.25
C ARG A 33 2.68 -6.15 1.10
N GLY A 34 3.47 -7.16 1.46
CA GLY A 34 4.01 -8.12 0.51
C GLY A 34 2.94 -8.85 -0.30
N TRP A 35 3.38 -9.61 -1.29
CA TRP A 35 2.54 -10.53 -2.05
C TRP A 35 1.99 -11.65 -1.15
N VAL A 36 0.67 -11.89 -1.16
CA VAL A 36 -0.01 -12.82 -0.21
C VAL A 36 -1.22 -13.54 -0.82
N TRP A 37 -1.33 -13.58 -2.15
CA TRP A 37 -2.45 -14.27 -2.80
C TRP A 37 -2.13 -15.75 -3.01
N ASP A 38 -3.12 -16.59 -2.69
CA ASP A 38 -3.10 -18.03 -2.92
C ASP A 38 -3.48 -18.38 -4.37
N ASP A 39 -3.22 -19.64 -4.73
CA ASP A 39 -3.47 -20.20 -6.06
C ASP A 39 -4.94 -20.08 -6.51
N GLU A 40 -5.89 -20.29 -5.59
CA GLU A 40 -7.32 -20.25 -5.91
C GLU A 40 -7.80 -18.83 -6.24
N ARG A 41 -7.31 -17.81 -5.52
CA ARG A 41 -7.60 -16.40 -5.86
C ARG A 41 -7.08 -16.01 -7.23
N ILE A 42 -5.92 -16.53 -7.62
CA ILE A 42 -5.34 -16.26 -8.94
C ILE A 42 -6.20 -16.92 -10.02
N LYS A 43 -6.59 -18.19 -9.84
CA LYS A 43 -7.52 -18.89 -10.75
C LYS A 43 -8.84 -18.13 -10.90
N SER A 44 -9.47 -17.75 -9.80
CA SER A 44 -10.74 -17.01 -9.80
C SER A 44 -10.61 -15.64 -10.50
N LEU A 45 -9.48 -14.94 -10.31
CA LEU A 45 -9.21 -13.69 -11.02
C LEU A 45 -9.08 -13.90 -12.54
N LEU A 46 -8.32 -14.90 -12.97
CA LEU A 46 -8.14 -15.23 -14.38
C LEU A 46 -9.47 -15.65 -15.03
N ALA A 47 -10.29 -16.41 -14.30
CA ALA A 47 -11.62 -16.81 -14.75
C ALA A 47 -12.51 -15.58 -14.96
N SER A 48 -12.52 -14.67 -13.99
CA SER A 48 -13.28 -13.40 -14.07
C SER A 48 -12.88 -12.56 -15.29
N VAL A 49 -11.57 -12.41 -15.55
CA VAL A 49 -11.09 -11.67 -16.74
C VAL A 49 -11.52 -12.37 -18.04
N SER A 50 -11.43 -13.70 -18.09
CA SER A 50 -11.84 -14.49 -19.26
C SER A 50 -13.36 -14.47 -19.53
N LEU A 51 -14.16 -14.06 -18.55
CA LEU A 51 -15.61 -13.84 -18.68
C LEU A 51 -15.97 -12.36 -18.87
N SER A 52 -14.99 -11.46 -18.92
CA SER A 52 -15.19 -10.00 -18.90
C SER A 52 -15.96 -9.51 -17.67
N PHE A 53 -15.90 -10.26 -16.55
CA PHE A 53 -16.52 -9.86 -15.28
C PHE A 53 -15.68 -8.79 -14.59
N PRO A 54 -16.31 -7.85 -13.85
CA PRO A 54 -15.59 -6.76 -13.21
C PRO A 54 -14.72 -7.28 -12.05
N ILE A 55 -13.41 -7.07 -12.13
CA ILE A 55 -12.45 -7.46 -11.08
C ILE A 55 -12.27 -6.36 -10.02
N GLY A 56 -13.13 -5.34 -10.01
CA GLY A 56 -13.03 -4.13 -9.19
C GLY A 56 -12.17 -3.03 -9.82
N ALA A 57 -12.25 -1.82 -9.27
CA ALA A 57 -11.43 -0.69 -9.72
C ALA A 57 -9.98 -0.81 -9.25
N VAL A 58 -9.06 -0.19 -9.96
CA VAL A 58 -7.67 0.02 -9.56
C VAL A 58 -7.48 1.50 -9.26
N MET A 59 -6.69 1.80 -8.24
CA MET A 59 -6.39 3.19 -7.88
C MET A 59 -4.91 3.47 -8.04
N MET A 60 -4.59 4.58 -8.70
CA MET A 60 -3.22 5.01 -8.96
C MET A 60 -2.99 6.46 -8.54
N LEU A 61 -1.76 6.76 -8.13
CA LEU A 61 -1.26 8.09 -7.84
C LEU A 61 -0.22 8.47 -8.87
N GLN A 62 -0.44 9.57 -9.60
CA GLN A 62 0.60 10.15 -10.45
C GLN A 62 1.73 10.72 -9.60
N THR A 63 2.96 10.36 -9.97
CA THR A 63 4.17 10.89 -9.34
C THR A 63 4.44 12.32 -9.81
N GLY A 64 5.40 13.01 -9.17
CA GLY A 64 5.74 14.41 -9.46
C GLY A 64 5.08 15.42 -8.53
N ASN A 65 4.33 14.98 -7.51
CA ASN A 65 3.94 15.83 -6.40
C ASN A 65 5.13 16.09 -5.47
N ALA A 66 5.48 17.35 -5.23
CA ALA A 66 6.56 17.71 -4.31
C ALA A 66 6.23 17.36 -2.84
N ASP A 67 4.95 17.38 -2.47
CA ASP A 67 4.48 17.18 -1.10
C ASP A 67 4.13 15.71 -0.78
N VAL A 68 4.00 14.86 -1.80
CA VAL A 68 3.67 13.43 -1.66
C VAL A 68 4.72 12.60 -2.37
N ARG A 69 5.70 12.12 -1.59
CA ARG A 69 6.72 11.19 -2.06
C ARG A 69 6.62 9.90 -1.27
N PHE A 70 6.58 8.80 -1.99
CA PHE A 70 6.59 7.47 -1.42
C PHE A 70 7.75 6.72 -2.06
N LYS A 71 8.50 5.99 -1.24
CA LYS A 71 9.55 5.11 -1.75
C LYS A 71 8.92 4.07 -2.68
N PRO A 72 9.34 3.98 -3.95
CA PRO A 72 8.75 3.05 -4.89
C PRO A 72 9.45 1.69 -4.81
N ARG A 73 8.70 0.63 -5.12
CA ARG A 73 9.22 -0.72 -5.31
C ARG A 73 8.57 -1.36 -6.54
N LEU A 74 9.32 -2.20 -7.24
CA LEU A 74 8.80 -2.96 -8.36
C LEU A 74 7.73 -3.96 -7.90
N ILE A 75 6.89 -4.37 -8.85
CA ILE A 75 5.91 -5.44 -8.63
C ILE A 75 6.65 -6.77 -8.43
N GLU A 76 6.06 -7.67 -7.63
CA GLU A 76 6.64 -8.97 -7.33
C GLU A 76 7.02 -9.73 -8.61
N GLY A 77 8.25 -10.24 -8.66
CA GLY A 77 8.79 -10.95 -9.82
C GLY A 77 9.36 -10.07 -10.94
N LEU A 78 9.23 -8.74 -10.88
CA LEU A 78 9.88 -7.82 -11.83
C LEU A 78 11.23 -7.34 -11.25
N ILE A 79 12.30 -7.57 -12.00
CA ILE A 79 13.65 -7.10 -11.67
C ILE A 79 14.13 -6.17 -12.77
N LEU A 80 14.35 -4.90 -12.42
CA LEU A 80 14.95 -3.89 -13.30
C LEU A 80 16.07 -3.21 -12.53
N ASP A 81 17.29 -3.28 -13.06
CA ASP A 81 18.47 -2.64 -12.47
C ASP A 81 19.18 -1.79 -13.54
N PRO A 82 19.24 -0.45 -13.38
CA PRO A 82 18.66 0.33 -12.28
C PRO A 82 17.13 0.38 -12.31
N GLN A 83 16.51 0.48 -11.13
CA GLN A 83 15.05 0.68 -11.02
C GLN A 83 14.69 2.06 -11.61
N PRO A 84 13.78 2.12 -12.62
CA PRO A 84 13.38 3.38 -13.21
C PRO A 84 12.51 4.21 -12.24
N GLU A 85 12.45 5.52 -12.48
CA GLU A 85 11.50 6.39 -11.76
C GLU A 85 10.05 6.10 -12.23
N PRO A 86 9.11 5.82 -11.32
CA PRO A 86 7.73 5.54 -11.69
C PRO A 86 7.02 6.81 -12.14
N LYS A 87 6.11 6.65 -13.11
CA LYS A 87 5.11 7.64 -13.47
C LYS A 87 3.89 7.57 -12.54
N GLU A 88 3.54 6.36 -12.09
CA GLU A 88 2.37 6.10 -11.26
C GLU A 88 2.64 5.06 -10.18
N LEU A 89 2.01 5.23 -9.03
CA LEU A 89 2.04 4.30 -7.90
C LEU A 89 0.67 3.68 -7.68
N VAL A 90 0.59 2.35 -7.60
CA VAL A 90 -0.66 1.63 -7.33
C VAL A 90 -1.02 1.78 -5.85
N LEU A 91 -2.12 2.48 -5.55
CA LEU A 91 -2.65 2.66 -4.20
C LEU A 91 -3.60 1.53 -3.78
N ASP A 92 -4.36 1.00 -4.73
CA ASP A 92 -5.25 -0.15 -4.56
C ASP A 92 -5.25 -1.04 -5.81
N GLY A 93 -5.50 -2.34 -5.61
CA GLY A 93 -5.45 -3.34 -6.67
C GLY A 93 -4.09 -4.00 -6.85
N GLN A 94 -3.14 -3.74 -5.95
CA GLN A 94 -1.78 -4.31 -5.95
C GLN A 94 -1.79 -5.82 -6.22
N GLN A 95 -2.55 -6.60 -5.45
CA GLN A 95 -2.53 -8.05 -5.54
C GLN A 95 -3.15 -8.54 -6.86
N ARG A 96 -4.23 -7.88 -7.33
CA ARG A 96 -4.86 -8.21 -8.63
C ARG A 96 -3.90 -7.96 -9.79
N LEU A 97 -3.24 -6.79 -9.80
CA LEU A 97 -2.27 -6.45 -10.85
C LEU A 97 -1.03 -7.34 -10.78
N THR A 98 -0.54 -7.66 -9.59
CA THR A 98 0.60 -8.58 -9.40
C THR A 98 0.26 -9.98 -9.91
N ALA A 99 -0.93 -10.50 -9.57
CA ALA A 99 -1.42 -11.79 -10.05
C ALA A 99 -1.48 -11.84 -11.58
N LEU A 100 -2.09 -10.83 -12.21
CA LEU A 100 -2.24 -10.75 -13.66
C LEU A 100 -0.88 -10.61 -14.34
N TYR A 101 -0.02 -9.71 -13.85
CA TYR A 101 1.34 -9.55 -14.36
C TYR A 101 2.11 -10.89 -14.35
N GLN A 102 2.10 -11.58 -13.21
CA GLN A 102 2.82 -12.85 -13.10
C GLN A 102 2.19 -13.96 -13.95
N ALA A 103 0.86 -14.08 -13.97
CA ALA A 103 0.19 -15.19 -14.65
C ALA A 103 0.10 -15.05 -16.18
N ILE A 104 -0.01 -13.82 -16.70
CA ILE A 104 -0.33 -13.60 -18.12
C ILE A 104 0.79 -12.94 -18.94
N LEU A 105 1.84 -12.40 -18.31
CA LEU A 105 2.99 -11.81 -19.01
C LEU A 105 4.32 -12.50 -18.74
N ARG A 106 4.54 -13.03 -17.54
CA ARG A 106 5.83 -13.65 -17.19
C ARG A 106 5.97 -15.03 -17.82
N LYS A 107 7.21 -15.34 -18.21
CA LYS A 107 7.58 -16.69 -18.68
C LYS A 107 7.85 -17.64 -17.52
N GLU A 108 8.35 -17.13 -16.40
CA GLU A 108 8.58 -17.93 -15.20
C GLU A 108 7.27 -18.33 -14.53
N ALA A 109 7.32 -19.35 -13.68
CA ALA A 109 6.19 -19.75 -12.86
C ALA A 109 5.86 -18.66 -11.82
N VAL A 110 4.57 -18.50 -11.55
CA VAL A 110 4.05 -17.60 -10.51
C VAL A 110 4.41 -18.16 -9.15
N GLU A 111 5.09 -17.36 -8.35
CA GLU A 111 5.35 -17.69 -6.94
C GLU A 111 4.09 -17.36 -6.14
N THR A 112 3.49 -18.34 -5.49
CA THR A 112 2.22 -18.20 -4.74
C THR A 112 2.18 -19.19 -3.58
N GLU A 113 1.08 -19.21 -2.83
CA GLU A 113 0.86 -20.12 -1.72
C GLU A 113 -0.33 -21.04 -2.00
N ASP A 114 -0.28 -22.27 -1.50
CA ASP A 114 -1.45 -23.13 -1.45
C ASP A 114 -2.43 -22.69 -0.35
N ILE A 115 -3.60 -23.33 -0.27
CA ILE A 115 -4.61 -23.09 0.78
C ILE A 115 -4.09 -23.29 2.21
N ARG A 116 -2.92 -23.93 2.38
CA ARG A 116 -2.25 -24.19 3.66
C ARG A 116 -1.08 -23.22 3.91
N LYS A 117 -0.93 -22.17 3.11
CA LYS A 117 0.16 -21.17 3.15
C LYS A 117 1.55 -21.75 2.84
N LYS A 118 1.62 -22.86 2.10
CA LYS A 118 2.89 -23.40 1.64
C LYS A 118 3.28 -22.72 0.33
N ALA A 119 4.49 -22.20 0.26
CA ALA A 119 5.05 -21.65 -0.98
C ALA A 119 5.09 -22.71 -2.09
N ILE A 120 4.57 -22.35 -3.26
CA ILE A 120 4.48 -23.15 -4.48
C ILE A 120 4.77 -22.27 -5.70
N LYS A 121 5.14 -22.91 -6.80
CA LYS A 121 5.38 -22.26 -8.10
C LYS A 121 4.48 -22.87 -9.16
N ARG A 122 3.73 -22.04 -9.88
CA ARG A 122 2.66 -22.47 -10.78
C ARG A 122 2.64 -21.77 -12.13
N HIS A 123 2.36 -22.53 -13.18
CA HIS A 123 1.93 -22.03 -14.48
C HIS A 123 0.42 -22.19 -14.60
N TYR A 124 -0.25 -21.18 -15.15
CA TYR A 124 -1.69 -21.20 -15.35
C TYR A 124 -2.02 -21.53 -16.80
N TYR A 125 -2.88 -22.53 -16.98
CA TYR A 125 -3.38 -22.99 -18.27
C TYR A 125 -4.90 -22.88 -18.28
N ILE A 126 -5.47 -22.76 -19.47
CA ILE A 126 -6.91 -22.86 -19.69
C ILE A 126 -7.21 -24.01 -20.66
N ASP A 127 -8.13 -24.87 -20.26
CA ASP A 127 -8.64 -25.96 -21.07
C ASP A 127 -9.55 -25.39 -22.16
N ILE A 128 -9.12 -25.52 -23.42
CA ILE A 128 -9.78 -24.92 -24.58
C ILE A 128 -11.21 -25.47 -24.74
N GLU A 129 -11.36 -26.79 -24.64
CA GLU A 129 -12.63 -27.47 -24.90
C GLU A 129 -13.63 -27.17 -23.78
N LYS A 130 -13.18 -27.22 -22.52
CA LYS A 130 -14.03 -26.85 -21.38
C LYS A 130 -14.40 -25.38 -21.39
N ALA A 131 -13.48 -24.49 -21.74
CA ALA A 131 -13.74 -23.04 -21.75
C ALA A 131 -14.78 -22.59 -22.79
N LEU A 132 -14.94 -23.37 -23.87
CA LEU A 132 -15.96 -23.17 -24.91
C LEU A 132 -17.32 -23.78 -24.54
N ASN A 133 -17.38 -24.63 -23.51
CA ASN A 133 -18.64 -25.22 -23.04
C ASN A 133 -19.36 -24.28 -22.08
N PRO A 134 -20.56 -23.77 -22.41
CA PRO A 134 -21.29 -22.82 -21.56
C PRO A 134 -21.84 -23.42 -20.26
N TYR A 135 -21.79 -24.74 -20.09
CA TYR A 135 -22.30 -25.45 -18.91
C TYR A 135 -21.21 -25.74 -17.87
N ILE A 136 -19.95 -25.42 -18.14
CA ILE A 136 -18.83 -25.63 -17.22
C ILE A 136 -18.45 -24.30 -16.59
N ASP A 137 -18.22 -24.30 -15.27
CA ASP A 137 -17.73 -23.11 -14.57
C ASP A 137 -16.34 -22.74 -15.08
N ARG A 138 -16.12 -21.46 -15.37
CA ARG A 138 -14.85 -20.99 -15.94
C ARG A 138 -13.67 -21.21 -14.98
N GLU A 139 -13.90 -21.19 -13.67
CA GLU A 139 -12.85 -21.50 -12.69
C GLU A 139 -12.34 -22.94 -12.82
N GLU A 140 -13.21 -23.89 -13.21
CA GLU A 140 -12.82 -25.28 -13.46
C GLU A 140 -12.04 -25.48 -14.76
N CYS A 141 -12.18 -24.52 -15.70
CA CYS A 141 -11.41 -24.52 -16.95
C CYS A 141 -9.96 -24.07 -16.73
N ILE A 142 -9.64 -23.41 -15.62
CA ILE A 142 -8.29 -22.91 -15.33
C ILE A 142 -7.53 -23.89 -14.46
N ARG A 143 -6.41 -24.39 -14.97
CA ARG A 143 -5.54 -25.33 -14.28
C ARG A 143 -4.27 -24.66 -13.81
N SER A 144 -3.92 -24.93 -12.56
CA SER A 144 -2.64 -24.57 -11.95
C SER A 144 -1.70 -25.77 -12.03
N ILE A 145 -0.63 -25.63 -12.81
CA ILE A 145 0.32 -26.70 -13.13
C ILE A 145 1.68 -26.38 -12.47
N PRO A 146 2.43 -27.36 -11.91
CA PRO A 146 3.76 -27.10 -11.33
C PRO A 146 4.76 -26.43 -12.31
N GLU A 147 5.82 -25.83 -11.75
CA GLU A 147 6.90 -25.15 -12.52
C GLU A 147 7.57 -26.05 -13.56
N ASP A 148 7.72 -27.35 -13.28
CA ASP A 148 8.27 -28.33 -14.24
C ASP A 148 7.26 -28.77 -15.31
N ARG A 149 6.03 -28.25 -15.26
CA ARG A 149 4.89 -28.57 -16.14
C ARG A 149 4.46 -30.05 -16.11
N ILE A 150 4.89 -30.81 -15.09
CA ILE A 150 4.57 -32.23 -14.95
C ILE A 150 3.65 -32.43 -13.75
N VAL A 151 2.43 -32.90 -14.00
CA VAL A 151 1.47 -33.25 -12.95
C VAL A 151 1.81 -34.64 -12.42
N LYS A 152 2.10 -34.72 -11.12
CA LYS A 152 2.50 -35.97 -10.45
C LYS A 152 1.41 -36.48 -9.51
N ASN A 153 1.31 -37.79 -9.36
CA ASN A 153 0.42 -38.43 -8.39
C ASN A 153 0.97 -38.28 -6.95
N PHE A 154 0.23 -38.80 -5.96
CA PHE A 154 0.67 -38.79 -4.54
C PHE A 154 1.99 -39.53 -4.27
N ARG A 155 2.44 -40.40 -5.19
CA ARG A 155 3.72 -41.13 -5.12
C ARG A 155 4.85 -40.41 -5.85
N GLY A 156 4.59 -39.27 -6.48
CA GLY A 156 5.56 -38.50 -7.25
C GLY A 156 5.76 -38.98 -8.70
N GLU A 157 4.94 -39.92 -9.17
CA GLU A 157 5.01 -40.44 -10.54
C GLU A 157 4.26 -39.50 -11.49
N PRO A 158 4.81 -39.20 -12.69
CA PRO A 158 4.15 -38.32 -13.66
C PRO A 158 2.86 -38.96 -14.20
N ILE A 159 1.76 -38.20 -14.16
CA ILE A 159 0.46 -38.54 -14.76
C ILE A 159 0.28 -37.78 -16.08
N GLU A 160 0.59 -36.49 -16.08
CA GLU A 160 0.46 -35.60 -17.24
C GLU A 160 1.76 -34.80 -17.39
N ASP A 161 2.21 -34.62 -18.62
CA ASP A 161 3.46 -33.92 -18.92
C ASP A 161 3.20 -32.85 -19.97
N TYR A 162 3.32 -31.57 -19.59
CA TYR A 162 3.16 -30.40 -20.46
C TYR A 162 4.49 -29.65 -20.65
N SER A 163 5.61 -30.33 -20.45
CA SER A 163 6.95 -29.73 -20.58
C SER A 163 7.31 -29.37 -22.03
N ILE A 164 6.63 -29.97 -23.01
CA ILE A 164 6.78 -29.68 -24.44
C ILE A 164 5.45 -29.21 -25.07
N PRO A 165 5.49 -28.31 -26.07
CA PRO A 165 4.28 -27.76 -26.70
C PRO A 165 3.34 -28.81 -27.30
N GLU A 166 3.87 -29.88 -27.87
CA GLU A 166 3.08 -30.94 -28.51
C GLU A 166 2.09 -31.58 -27.53
N HIS A 167 2.52 -31.80 -26.28
CA HIS A 167 1.63 -32.34 -25.25
C HIS A 167 0.58 -31.32 -24.79
N GLU A 168 0.90 -30.02 -24.78
CA GLU A 168 -0.08 -28.95 -24.54
C GLU A 168 -1.16 -28.97 -25.64
N PHE A 169 -0.75 -29.16 -26.90
CA PHE A 169 -1.65 -29.21 -28.06
C PHE A 169 -2.58 -30.42 -28.02
N GLU A 170 -2.05 -31.60 -27.71
CA GLU A 170 -2.82 -32.84 -27.60
C GLU A 170 -3.85 -32.80 -26.48
N ALA A 171 -3.49 -32.19 -25.34
CA ALA A 171 -4.40 -32.01 -24.21
C ALA A 171 -5.38 -30.85 -24.39
N GLY A 172 -5.19 -30.00 -25.40
CA GLY A 172 -6.02 -28.80 -25.60
C GLY A 172 -5.83 -27.75 -24.51
N PHE A 173 -4.62 -27.63 -23.95
CA PHE A 173 -4.30 -26.68 -22.88
C PHE A 173 -3.53 -25.49 -23.43
N PHE A 174 -4.13 -24.31 -23.26
CA PHE A 174 -3.51 -23.06 -23.67
C PHE A 174 -2.80 -22.40 -22.48
N PRO A 175 -1.50 -22.07 -22.57
CA PRO A 175 -0.77 -21.39 -21.50
C PRO A 175 -1.18 -19.91 -21.42
N LEU A 176 -1.70 -19.47 -20.27
CA LEU A 176 -2.24 -18.11 -20.11
C LEU A 176 -1.19 -17.00 -20.18
N ASN A 177 0.10 -17.32 -20.01
CA ASN A 177 1.18 -16.35 -20.23
C ASN A 177 1.42 -15.98 -21.70
N GLN A 178 0.74 -16.65 -22.63
CA GLN A 178 0.73 -16.31 -24.05
C GLN A 178 -0.60 -15.66 -24.49
N VAL A 179 -1.51 -15.35 -23.55
CA VAL A 179 -2.85 -14.85 -23.90
C VAL A 179 -2.85 -13.45 -24.52
N LEU A 180 -1.86 -12.61 -24.21
CA LEU A 180 -1.75 -11.25 -24.79
C LEU A 180 -0.97 -11.22 -26.11
N ASP A 181 -0.24 -12.29 -26.42
CA ASP A 181 0.45 -12.52 -27.69
C ASP A 181 0.48 -14.03 -27.99
N SER A 182 -0.62 -14.52 -28.57
CA SER A 182 -0.83 -15.95 -28.86
C SER A 182 -0.32 -16.35 -30.25
N SER A 183 0.28 -15.43 -31.00
CA SER A 183 0.57 -15.59 -32.43
C SER A 183 1.48 -16.79 -32.70
N ASN A 184 2.57 -16.91 -31.94
CA ASN A 184 3.53 -18.00 -32.08
C ASN A 184 2.91 -19.35 -31.70
N TRP A 185 2.16 -19.40 -30.59
CA TRP A 185 1.48 -20.62 -30.15
C TRP A 185 0.44 -21.07 -31.17
N ARG A 186 -0.35 -20.12 -31.71
CA ARG A 186 -1.35 -20.38 -32.75
C ARG A 186 -0.72 -21.00 -34.00
N MET A 187 0.40 -20.46 -34.47
CA MET A 187 1.08 -21.00 -35.65
C MET A 187 1.57 -22.42 -35.41
N ALA A 188 2.23 -22.67 -34.27
CA ALA A 188 2.71 -24.01 -33.92
C ALA A 188 1.56 -25.02 -33.75
N TYR A 189 0.46 -24.63 -33.11
CA TYR A 189 -0.72 -25.47 -32.97
C TYR A 189 -1.37 -25.79 -34.32
N GLN A 190 -1.47 -24.82 -35.23
CA GLN A 190 -1.98 -25.05 -36.58
C GLN A 190 -1.10 -26.00 -37.38
N GLU A 191 0.22 -25.83 -37.33
CA GLU A 191 1.18 -26.72 -37.99
C GLU A 191 1.07 -28.16 -37.45
N TYR A 192 0.96 -28.31 -36.12
CA TYR A 192 0.81 -29.60 -35.46
C TYR A 192 -0.42 -30.40 -35.95
N TRP A 193 -1.53 -29.69 -36.14
CA TRP A 193 -2.82 -30.28 -36.50
C TRP A 193 -3.08 -30.35 -38.01
N TRP A 194 -2.33 -29.62 -38.86
CA TRP A 194 -2.64 -29.43 -40.30
C TRP A 194 -2.89 -30.74 -41.07
N ASN A 195 -2.10 -31.79 -40.80
CA ASN A 195 -2.17 -33.08 -41.51
C ASN A 195 -2.72 -34.23 -40.66
N ARG A 196 -3.36 -33.94 -39.52
CA ARG A 196 -3.92 -34.96 -38.62
C ARG A 196 -5.42 -35.13 -38.85
N GLU A 197 -5.93 -36.34 -38.59
CA GLU A 197 -7.33 -36.72 -38.86
C GLU A 197 -8.35 -35.79 -38.17
N ALA A 198 -8.10 -35.40 -36.91
CA ALA A 198 -8.91 -34.43 -36.15
C ALA A 198 -8.48 -32.96 -36.33
N GLY A 199 -7.57 -32.69 -37.28
CA GLY A 199 -6.85 -31.42 -37.37
C GLY A 199 -7.75 -30.21 -37.64
N LYS A 200 -8.68 -30.35 -38.58
CA LYS A 200 -9.61 -29.28 -38.94
C LYS A 200 -10.47 -28.84 -37.75
N ASP A 201 -11.03 -29.80 -37.00
CA ASP A 201 -11.88 -29.51 -35.85
C ASP A 201 -11.09 -28.86 -34.72
N ARG A 202 -9.87 -29.34 -34.44
CA ARG A 202 -8.96 -28.75 -33.45
C ARG A 202 -8.58 -27.31 -33.81
N ILE A 203 -8.31 -27.02 -35.08
CA ILE A 203 -7.96 -25.67 -35.57
C ILE A 203 -9.18 -24.72 -35.50
N MET A 204 -10.37 -25.19 -35.89
CA MET A 204 -11.61 -24.41 -35.79
C MET A 204 -11.97 -24.12 -34.33
N MET A 205 -11.83 -25.11 -33.44
CA MET A 205 -12.05 -24.96 -32.01
C MET A 205 -11.12 -23.90 -31.41
N PHE A 206 -9.83 -23.91 -31.76
CA PHE A 206 -8.91 -22.86 -31.30
C PHE A 206 -9.28 -21.48 -31.85
N THR A 207 -9.78 -21.40 -33.09
CA THR A 207 -10.25 -20.14 -33.67
C THR A 207 -11.45 -19.58 -32.89
N GLU A 208 -12.39 -20.43 -32.48
CA GLU A 208 -13.50 -20.00 -31.62
C GLU A 208 -13.01 -19.60 -30.22
N PHE A 209 -12.07 -20.35 -29.65
CA PHE A 209 -11.46 -20.01 -28.37
C PHE A 209 -10.74 -18.67 -28.39
N GLU A 210 -10.04 -18.36 -29.47
CA GLU A 210 -9.40 -17.06 -29.64
C GLU A 210 -10.44 -15.93 -29.70
N LYS A 211 -11.50 -16.12 -30.48
CA LYS A 211 -12.59 -15.16 -30.64
C LYS A 211 -13.37 -14.94 -29.35
N GLU A 212 -13.67 -15.99 -28.59
CA GLU A 212 -14.54 -15.90 -27.42
C GLU A 212 -13.79 -15.65 -26.11
N ILE A 213 -12.53 -16.08 -25.99
CA ILE A 213 -11.79 -16.04 -24.72
C ILE A 213 -10.56 -15.13 -24.84
N ILE A 214 -9.66 -15.35 -25.81
CA ILE A 214 -8.41 -14.58 -25.92
C ILE A 214 -8.70 -13.09 -26.17
N SER A 215 -9.68 -12.79 -27.02
CA SER A 215 -10.13 -11.42 -27.30
C SER A 215 -10.53 -10.68 -26.01
N ARG A 216 -11.21 -11.36 -25.08
CA ARG A 216 -11.66 -10.78 -23.81
C ARG A 216 -10.50 -10.32 -22.94
N PHE A 217 -9.38 -11.04 -22.91
CA PHE A 217 -8.16 -10.58 -22.22
C PHE A 217 -7.54 -9.36 -22.90
N SER A 218 -7.50 -9.35 -24.22
CA SER A 218 -6.89 -8.28 -25.03
C SER A 218 -7.69 -6.98 -25.03
N GLU A 219 -9.01 -7.09 -24.86
CA GLU A 219 -9.95 -5.97 -24.83
C GLU A 219 -10.41 -5.61 -23.41
N TYR A 220 -9.99 -6.37 -22.39
CA TYR A 220 -10.39 -6.14 -21.01
C TYR A 220 -10.02 -4.73 -20.55
N GLN A 221 -11.02 -3.99 -20.07
CA GLN A 221 -10.85 -2.65 -19.52
C GLN A 221 -11.03 -2.66 -18.00
N VAL A 222 -10.01 -2.19 -17.29
CA VAL A 222 -10.04 -2.04 -15.84
C VAL A 222 -10.56 -0.63 -15.52
N PRO A 223 -11.56 -0.48 -14.63
CA PRO A 223 -11.92 0.82 -14.08
C PRO A 223 -10.74 1.39 -13.30
N LEU A 224 -10.29 2.60 -13.67
CA LEU A 224 -9.11 3.23 -13.11
C LEU A 224 -9.49 4.54 -12.43
N ILE A 225 -9.08 4.70 -11.17
CA ILE A 225 -9.19 5.96 -10.42
C ILE A 225 -7.79 6.54 -10.31
N GLN A 226 -7.51 7.62 -11.05
CA GLN A 226 -6.22 8.30 -11.03
C GLN A 226 -6.28 9.53 -10.13
N MET A 227 -5.36 9.61 -9.18
CA MET A 227 -5.11 10.80 -8.38
C MET A 227 -4.00 11.60 -9.03
N ASN A 228 -4.29 12.84 -9.40
CA ASN A 228 -3.36 13.68 -10.15
C ASN A 228 -2.23 14.17 -9.24
N SER A 229 -1.10 14.58 -9.82
CA SER A 229 0.07 15.08 -9.06
C SER A 229 -0.24 16.32 -8.21
N ASN A 230 -1.32 17.04 -8.50
CA ASN A 230 -1.78 18.19 -7.71
C ASN A 230 -2.69 17.79 -6.52
N THR A 231 -2.97 16.50 -6.34
CA THR A 231 -3.87 16.04 -5.27
C THR A 231 -3.23 16.28 -3.91
N PRO A 232 -3.92 16.96 -2.97
CA PRO A 232 -3.38 17.19 -1.64
C PRO A 232 -3.03 15.88 -0.94
N LYS A 233 -1.89 15.84 -0.25
CA LYS A 233 -1.46 14.69 0.57
C LYS A 233 -2.57 14.15 1.45
N GLU A 234 -3.30 15.04 2.11
CA GLU A 234 -4.42 14.73 2.99
C GLU A 234 -5.52 13.91 2.29
N ALA A 235 -5.81 14.23 1.02
CA ALA A 235 -6.80 13.51 0.22
C ALA A 235 -6.29 12.13 -0.20
N VAL A 236 -5.02 12.04 -0.66
CA VAL A 236 -4.36 10.76 -0.96
C VAL A 236 -4.43 9.82 0.25
N CYS A 237 -4.08 10.33 1.43
CA CYS A 237 -4.13 9.60 2.68
C CYS A 237 -5.54 9.11 3.05
N LEU A 238 -6.55 9.98 2.95
CA LEU A 238 -7.94 9.62 3.29
C LEU A 238 -8.52 8.57 2.35
N VAL A 239 -8.22 8.68 1.06
CA VAL A 239 -8.67 7.69 0.08
C VAL A 239 -7.98 6.36 0.36
N PHE A 240 -6.67 6.38 0.64
CA PHE A 240 -5.93 5.18 1.00
C PHE A 240 -6.50 4.48 2.25
N GLU A 241 -6.77 5.22 3.33
CA GLU A 241 -7.38 4.70 4.56
C GLU A 241 -8.75 4.03 4.31
N LYS A 242 -9.59 4.66 3.48
CA LYS A 242 -10.94 4.16 3.19
C LYS A 242 -10.94 2.92 2.31
N VAL A 243 -10.02 2.85 1.35
CA VAL A 243 -9.95 1.72 0.40
C VAL A 243 -9.24 0.52 1.04
N ASN A 244 -8.30 0.73 1.96
CA ASN A 244 -7.55 -0.34 2.63
C ASN A 244 -8.24 -0.95 3.88
N THR A 245 -9.56 -1.10 3.85
CA THR A 245 -10.34 -1.66 4.97
C THR A 245 -10.03 -3.14 5.27
N GLY A 246 -9.41 -3.86 4.34
CA GLY A 246 -8.93 -5.25 4.53
C GLY A 246 -7.41 -5.43 4.66
N GLY A 247 -6.66 -4.33 4.83
CA GLY A 247 -5.18 -4.28 4.93
C GLY A 247 -4.68 -3.65 6.23
N VAL A 248 -3.37 -3.37 6.32
CA VAL A 248 -2.82 -2.58 7.43
C VAL A 248 -3.45 -1.19 7.39
N SER A 249 -4.14 -0.80 8.46
CA SER A 249 -4.72 0.54 8.57
C SER A 249 -3.59 1.58 8.52
N LEU A 250 -3.51 2.34 7.43
CA LEU A 250 -2.52 3.40 7.28
C LEU A 250 -2.95 4.63 8.07
N THR A 251 -2.70 4.59 9.38
CA THR A 251 -2.88 5.73 10.27
C THR A 251 -1.97 6.90 9.86
N VAL A 252 -2.19 8.08 10.45
CA VAL A 252 -1.32 9.27 10.26
C VAL A 252 0.16 8.95 10.49
N PHE A 253 0.45 8.06 11.44
CA PHE A 253 1.80 7.61 11.74
C PHE A 253 2.42 6.81 10.59
N GLU A 254 1.69 5.84 10.03
CA GLU A 254 2.17 5.04 8.90
C GLU A 254 2.42 5.89 7.66
N LEU A 255 1.58 6.90 7.44
CA LEU A 255 1.70 7.81 6.30
C LEU A 255 2.93 8.72 6.42
N LEU A 256 3.21 9.22 7.62
CA LEU A 256 4.44 9.98 7.85
C LEU A 256 5.66 9.08 7.76
N THR A 257 5.58 7.85 8.27
CA THR A 257 6.65 6.86 8.12
C THR A 257 6.95 6.61 6.65
N ALA A 258 5.91 6.39 5.83
CA ALA A 258 6.05 6.21 4.39
C ALA A 258 6.61 7.44 3.66
N THR A 259 6.23 8.65 4.11
CA THR A 259 6.75 9.90 3.54
C THR A 259 8.23 10.05 3.88
N PHE A 260 8.61 9.90 5.15
CA PHE A 260 9.98 10.08 5.61
C PHE A 260 10.92 8.96 5.12
N ALA A 261 10.38 7.76 4.84
CA ALA A 261 11.14 6.69 4.22
C ALA A 261 11.63 7.05 2.80
N ALA A 262 10.92 7.93 2.08
CA ALA A 262 11.40 8.46 0.80
C ALA A 262 12.68 9.31 0.96
N ASP A 263 12.89 9.89 2.14
CA ASP A 263 14.09 10.65 2.52
C ASP A 263 15.06 9.78 3.37
N ASN A 264 14.98 8.45 3.26
CA ASN A 264 15.80 7.47 3.99
C ASN A 264 15.71 7.57 5.53
N PHE A 265 14.58 8.00 6.07
CA PHE A 265 14.34 8.07 7.51
C PHE A 265 13.23 7.12 7.97
N ASN A 266 13.55 6.27 8.95
CA ASN A 266 12.58 5.33 9.53
C ASN A 266 11.95 5.90 10.81
N LEU A 267 10.76 6.49 10.67
CA LEU A 267 10.00 7.07 11.79
C LEU A 267 9.60 6.02 12.85
N ARG A 268 9.41 4.77 12.47
CA ARG A 268 9.04 3.70 13.42
C ARG A 268 10.20 3.36 14.34
N GLU A 269 11.39 3.21 13.79
CA GLU A 269 12.60 2.97 14.58
C GLU A 269 12.89 4.14 15.52
N ASP A 270 12.75 5.38 15.04
CA ASP A 270 12.97 6.55 15.89
C ASP A 270 11.90 6.69 16.99
N TRP A 271 10.64 6.37 16.70
CA TRP A 271 9.60 6.31 17.73
C TRP A 271 9.91 5.25 18.80
N GLU A 272 10.37 4.05 18.40
CA GLU A 272 10.75 3.02 19.37
C GLU A 272 11.98 3.43 20.19
N ARG A 273 12.97 4.11 19.59
CA ARG A 273 14.08 4.73 20.33
C ARG A 273 13.55 5.70 21.38
N ILE A 274 12.75 6.68 20.97
CA ILE A 274 12.20 7.70 21.86
C ILE A 274 11.37 7.07 22.98
N ARG A 275 10.54 6.09 22.65
CA ARG A 275 9.70 5.38 23.62
C ARG A 275 10.55 4.66 24.67
N ASN A 276 11.58 3.93 24.24
CA ASN A 276 12.42 3.14 25.15
C ASN A 276 13.33 4.02 26.00
N ASP A 277 13.93 5.06 25.41
CA ASP A 277 14.91 5.91 26.08
C ASP A 277 14.24 6.89 27.06
N HIS A 278 13.09 7.46 26.68
CA HIS A 278 12.47 8.59 27.40
C HIS A 278 11.15 8.23 28.10
N LEU A 279 10.26 7.46 27.47
CA LEU A 279 8.89 7.29 27.97
C LEU A 279 8.75 6.07 28.91
N LYS A 280 9.40 4.95 28.57
CA LYS A 280 9.23 3.66 29.26
C LYS A 280 9.68 3.67 30.71
N ASN A 281 10.61 4.57 31.06
CA ASN A 281 11.10 4.76 32.42
C ASN A 281 10.09 5.46 33.34
N HIS A 282 8.96 5.94 32.80
CA HIS A 282 7.94 6.66 33.54
C HIS A 282 6.58 5.95 33.41
N ALA A 283 6.13 5.30 34.49
CA ALA A 283 4.86 4.55 34.50
C ALA A 283 3.64 5.42 34.14
N VAL A 284 3.67 6.71 34.47
CA VAL A 284 2.64 7.69 34.10
C VAL A 284 2.52 7.87 32.58
N LEU A 285 3.60 7.69 31.82
CA LEU A 285 3.61 7.84 30.36
C LEU A 285 3.31 6.54 29.60
N ALA A 286 3.06 5.42 30.29
CA ALA A 286 2.87 4.11 29.65
C ALA A 286 1.70 4.08 28.63
N GLY A 287 0.71 4.96 28.80
CA GLY A 287 -0.44 5.08 27.92
C GLY A 287 -0.23 5.96 26.69
N ILE A 288 0.92 6.64 26.53
CA ILE A 288 1.19 7.54 25.40
C ILE A 288 1.45 6.73 24.13
N GLU A 289 0.79 7.11 23.04
CA GLU A 289 0.98 6.50 21.71
C GLU A 289 1.77 7.43 20.77
N ASN A 290 2.16 6.87 19.63
CA ASN A 290 2.87 7.59 18.58
C ASN A 290 2.11 8.83 18.07
N THR A 291 0.78 8.80 18.09
CA THR A 291 -0.09 9.90 17.66
C THR A 291 0.00 11.10 18.59
N ASP A 292 0.04 10.88 19.92
CA ASP A 292 0.22 11.96 20.90
C ASP A 292 1.59 12.61 20.74
N PHE A 293 2.62 11.78 20.56
CA PHE A 293 3.98 12.25 20.37
C PHE A 293 4.08 13.12 19.11
N LEU A 294 3.52 12.65 18.00
CA LEU A 294 3.47 13.41 16.75
C LEU A 294 2.64 14.71 16.88
N GLN A 295 1.55 14.71 17.65
CA GLN A 295 0.80 15.93 17.92
C GLN A 295 1.66 16.95 18.68
N ALA A 296 2.44 16.52 19.67
CA ALA A 296 3.35 17.40 20.40
C ALA A 296 4.46 17.97 19.50
N VAL A 297 5.08 17.14 18.66
CA VAL A 297 6.06 17.58 17.66
C VAL A 297 5.42 18.59 16.69
N CYS A 298 4.19 18.34 16.24
CA CYS A 298 3.45 19.23 15.35
C CYS A 298 3.14 20.59 16.02
N LEU A 299 2.84 20.63 17.32
CA LEU A 299 2.67 21.89 18.06
C LEU A 299 3.94 22.73 18.07
N LEU A 300 5.12 22.10 18.30
CA LEU A 300 6.39 22.81 18.26
C LEU A 300 6.74 23.31 16.86
N ALA A 301 6.57 22.46 15.85
CA ALA A 301 6.84 22.81 14.46
C ALA A 301 5.94 23.97 13.97
N THR A 302 4.62 23.90 14.21
CA THR A 302 3.71 24.97 13.82
C THR A 302 3.93 26.27 14.60
N ARG A 303 4.35 26.17 15.87
CA ARG A 303 4.82 27.33 16.65
C ARG A 303 6.08 27.94 16.05
N ALA A 304 7.07 27.14 15.66
CA ALA A 304 8.29 27.63 15.03
C ALA A 304 8.00 28.37 13.72
N ARG A 305 7.13 27.80 12.86
CA ARG A 305 6.65 28.46 11.63
C ARG A 305 5.98 29.81 11.93
N ARG A 306 5.11 29.85 12.96
CA ARG A 306 4.42 31.08 13.38
C ARG A 306 5.40 32.15 13.84
N LEU A 307 6.38 31.80 14.68
CA LEU A 307 7.39 32.75 15.16
C LEU A 307 8.23 33.29 14.02
N LYS A 308 8.71 32.41 13.13
CA LYS A 308 9.49 32.82 11.96
C LYS A 308 8.72 33.82 11.09
N LYS A 309 7.43 33.60 10.84
CA LYS A 309 6.59 34.54 10.07
C LYS A 309 6.42 35.90 10.75
N ILE A 310 6.29 35.92 12.07
CA ILE A 310 6.21 37.16 12.85
C ILE A 310 7.56 37.91 12.79
N GLU A 311 8.67 37.19 12.88
CA GLU A 311 10.02 37.76 12.75
C GLU A 311 10.29 38.32 11.34
N GLU A 312 9.74 37.68 10.30
CA GLU A 312 9.74 38.16 8.91
C GLU A 312 8.84 39.39 8.69
N GLY A 313 8.17 39.91 9.73
CA GLY A 313 7.36 41.13 9.68
C GLY A 313 5.86 40.92 9.49
N GLU A 314 5.37 39.68 9.52
CA GLU A 314 3.94 39.41 9.40
C GLU A 314 3.18 39.77 10.69
N ALA A 315 2.03 40.43 10.56
CA ALA A 315 1.18 40.76 11.69
C ALA A 315 0.77 39.49 12.46
N LYS A 316 0.77 39.54 13.80
CA LYS A 316 0.44 38.39 14.66
C LYS A 316 -0.89 37.72 14.32
N GLU A 317 -1.86 38.49 13.86
CA GLU A 317 -3.20 38.02 13.48
C GLU A 317 -3.20 37.23 12.16
N LYS A 318 -2.25 37.53 11.26
CA LYS A 318 -2.10 36.87 9.95
C LYS A 318 -1.12 35.70 9.98
N ALA A 319 -0.25 35.64 10.98
CA ALA A 319 0.69 34.54 11.16
C ALA A 319 -0.04 33.18 11.28
N PRO A 320 0.54 32.07 10.80
CA PRO A 320 -0.10 30.77 10.81
C PRO A 320 -0.45 30.32 12.23
N ALA A 321 -1.57 29.63 12.38
CA ALA A 321 -2.03 29.13 13.68
C ALA A 321 -1.14 27.99 14.19
N ILE A 322 -0.98 27.91 15.52
CA ILE A 322 -0.39 26.74 16.17
C ILE A 322 -1.47 25.66 16.20
N SER A 323 -1.18 24.47 15.66
CA SER A 323 -2.17 23.41 15.48
C SER A 323 -1.48 22.04 15.46
N CYS A 324 -2.22 21.03 15.89
CA CYS A 324 -1.85 19.62 15.83
C CYS A 324 -2.97 18.77 15.22
N LYS A 325 -3.88 19.39 14.47
CA LYS A 325 -4.93 18.66 13.75
C LYS A 325 -4.28 17.73 12.73
N ARG A 326 -4.96 16.64 12.39
CA ARG A 326 -4.49 15.63 11.42
C ARG A 326 -3.83 16.22 10.16
N LYS A 327 -4.47 17.22 9.54
CA LYS A 327 -3.96 17.91 8.34
C LYS A 327 -2.59 18.58 8.56
N ASP A 328 -2.35 19.09 9.76
CA ASP A 328 -1.12 19.80 10.12
C ASP A 328 0.00 18.81 10.44
N ILE A 329 -0.33 17.66 11.05
CA ILE A 329 0.63 16.57 11.27
C ILE A 329 1.09 15.99 9.92
N LEU A 330 0.19 15.77 8.96
CA LEU A 330 0.56 15.25 7.63
C LEU A 330 1.45 16.21 6.84
N LYS A 331 1.41 17.52 7.15
CA LYS A 331 2.26 18.58 6.59
C LYS A 331 3.59 18.76 7.33
N LEU A 332 3.89 17.92 8.31
CA LEU A 332 5.18 17.95 9.01
C LEU A 332 6.29 17.50 8.05
N LYS A 333 7.35 18.31 7.94
CA LYS A 333 8.55 17.95 7.18
C LYS A 333 9.52 17.15 8.05
N LEU A 334 10.36 16.34 7.42
CA LEU A 334 11.37 15.55 8.14
C LEU A 334 12.31 16.44 8.97
N GLU A 335 12.78 17.55 8.39
CA GLU A 335 13.64 18.53 9.07
C GLU A 335 13.00 19.10 10.35
N GLU A 336 11.70 19.39 10.31
CA GLU A 336 10.96 19.92 11.44
C GLU A 336 10.71 18.85 12.50
N TYR A 337 10.47 17.61 12.08
CA TYR A 337 10.39 16.48 12.99
C TYR A 337 11.71 16.30 13.74
N GLN A 338 12.83 16.20 13.01
CA GLN A 338 14.16 16.02 13.59
C GLN A 338 14.58 17.19 14.50
N ALA A 339 14.22 18.43 14.14
CA ALA A 339 14.52 19.60 14.95
C ALA A 339 13.78 19.63 16.31
N HIS A 340 12.66 18.92 16.44
CA HIS A 340 11.78 19.01 17.61
C HIS A 340 11.57 17.71 18.36
N ALA A 341 11.81 16.54 17.77
CA ALA A 341 11.51 15.24 18.37
C ALA A 341 12.19 15.03 19.74
N ASP A 342 13.50 15.20 19.84
CA ASP A 342 14.21 15.03 21.12
C ASP A 342 13.84 16.09 22.16
N GLN A 343 13.49 17.30 21.71
CA GLN A 343 13.01 18.38 22.58
C GLN A 343 11.64 18.01 23.19
N VAL A 344 10.74 17.46 22.38
CA VAL A 344 9.44 16.95 22.82
C VAL A 344 9.61 15.77 23.76
N ALA A 345 10.53 14.84 23.47
CA ALA A 345 10.80 13.69 24.33
C ALA A 345 11.22 14.13 25.75
N LYS A 346 12.14 15.10 25.86
CA LYS A 346 12.50 15.73 27.14
C LYS A 346 11.33 16.46 27.79
N GLY A 347 10.44 17.06 27.00
CA GLY A 347 9.19 17.66 27.48
C GLY A 347 8.27 16.64 28.15
N PHE A 348 8.13 15.44 27.59
CA PHE A 348 7.39 14.34 28.19
C PHE A 348 8.03 13.84 29.49
N GLU A 349 9.36 13.70 29.55
CA GLU A 349 10.06 13.35 30.80
C GLU A 349 9.82 14.39 31.90
N LYS A 350 9.90 15.69 31.56
CA LYS A 350 9.59 16.76 32.50
C LYS A 350 8.11 16.71 32.92
N ALA A 351 7.19 16.38 32.01
CA ALA A 351 5.78 16.21 32.33
C ALA A 351 5.59 15.09 33.36
N ALA A 352 6.24 13.93 33.15
CA ALA A 352 6.19 12.82 34.09
C ALA A 352 6.65 13.22 35.49
N LYS A 353 7.79 13.92 35.59
CA LYS A 353 8.32 14.42 36.88
C LYS A 353 7.37 15.41 37.57
N LEU A 354 6.69 16.27 36.80
CA LEU A 354 5.72 17.22 37.37
C LEU A 354 4.43 16.53 37.82
N LEU A 355 3.96 15.51 37.10
CA LEU A 355 2.77 14.74 37.47
C LEU A 355 3.02 13.92 38.74
N ASP A 356 4.23 13.36 38.89
CA ASP A 356 4.68 12.67 40.10
C ASP A 356 4.57 13.58 41.34
N MET A 357 4.99 14.86 41.22
CA MET A 357 4.82 15.86 42.29
C MET A 357 3.36 16.19 42.63
N GLN A 358 2.41 15.82 41.77
CA GLN A 358 0.97 15.99 41.98
C GLN A 358 0.28 14.68 42.38
N ASN A 359 1.05 13.66 42.77
CA ASN A 359 0.59 12.32 43.15
C ASN A 359 -0.10 11.55 42.00
N ILE A 360 0.34 11.77 40.77
CA ILE A 360 -0.12 11.05 39.57
C ILE A 360 1.04 10.16 39.10
N PHE A 361 0.96 8.88 39.44
CA PHE A 361 2.10 7.96 39.34
C PHE A 361 2.03 7.03 38.12
N THR A 362 0.82 6.68 37.70
CA THR A 362 0.57 5.70 36.65
C THR A 362 -0.35 6.27 35.57
N SER A 363 -0.34 5.66 34.39
CA SER A 363 -1.20 6.10 33.28
C SER A 363 -2.70 6.00 33.60
N ARG A 364 -3.09 5.20 34.60
CA ARG A 364 -4.48 5.07 35.07
C ARG A 364 -4.92 6.26 35.93
N ASP A 365 -3.96 6.95 36.54
CA ASP A 365 -4.22 8.11 37.39
C ASP A 365 -4.43 9.39 36.56
N ILE A 366 -4.12 9.34 35.26
CA ILE A 366 -4.31 10.47 34.34
C ILE A 366 -5.79 10.57 33.96
N PRO A 367 -6.49 11.67 34.30
CA PRO A 367 -7.89 11.84 33.94
C PRO A 367 -8.09 11.96 32.43
N TYR A 368 -7.24 12.77 31.77
CA TYR A 368 -7.31 13.04 30.34
C TYR A 368 -5.93 12.90 29.68
N ARG A 369 -5.72 11.80 28.96
CA ARG A 369 -4.48 11.56 28.21
C ARG A 369 -4.19 12.67 27.19
N THR A 370 -5.23 13.20 26.57
CA THR A 370 -5.18 14.32 25.60
C THR A 370 -4.56 15.60 26.19
N GLN A 371 -4.59 15.79 27.51
CA GLN A 371 -3.99 16.94 28.18
C GLN A 371 -2.46 16.81 28.37
N ILE A 372 -1.91 15.60 28.27
CA ILE A 372 -0.47 15.37 28.42
C ILE A 372 0.30 15.93 27.23
N THR A 373 -0.25 15.82 26.02
CA THR A 373 0.34 16.37 24.79
C THR A 373 0.64 17.88 24.88
N PRO A 374 -0.33 18.76 25.20
CA PRO A 374 -0.05 20.19 25.37
C PRO A 374 0.85 20.49 26.58
N LEU A 375 0.79 19.69 27.66
CA LEU A 375 1.71 19.81 28.80
C LEU A 375 3.16 19.57 28.37
N ALA A 376 3.43 18.42 27.75
CA ALA A 376 4.77 18.06 27.27
C ALA A 376 5.30 19.09 26.26
N SER A 377 4.44 19.56 25.34
CA SER A 377 4.81 20.60 24.36
C SER A 377 5.17 21.92 25.04
N THR A 378 4.42 22.32 26.07
CA THR A 378 4.70 23.54 26.83
C THR A 378 6.03 23.44 27.57
N LEU A 379 6.30 22.29 28.20
CA LEU A 379 7.55 22.04 28.91
C LEU A 379 8.75 21.97 27.98
N ALA A 380 8.58 21.38 26.80
CA ALA A 380 9.60 21.36 25.75
C ALA A 380 10.00 22.78 25.36
N VAL A 381 9.03 23.69 25.17
CA VAL A 381 9.29 25.10 24.83
C VAL A 381 9.92 25.89 25.99
N LEU A 382 9.47 25.65 27.22
CA LEU A 382 9.98 26.37 28.39
C LEU A 382 11.40 25.93 28.79
N GLY A 383 11.79 24.69 28.49
CA GLY A 383 13.09 24.15 28.87
C GLY A 383 13.28 24.24 30.38
N ASP A 384 14.38 24.85 30.84
CA ASP A 384 14.71 24.97 32.27
C ASP A 384 13.92 26.07 32.97
N LYS A 385 13.28 26.99 32.24
CA LYS A 385 12.40 28.00 32.84
C LYS A 385 11.18 27.36 33.50
N ALA A 386 10.78 26.17 33.03
CA ALA A 386 9.71 25.39 33.62
C ALA A 386 10.00 25.00 35.09
N ASP A 387 11.26 24.97 35.50
CA ASP A 387 11.66 24.52 36.83
C ASP A 387 11.52 25.60 37.91
N THR A 388 11.30 26.85 37.52
CA THR A 388 11.09 27.97 38.45
C THR A 388 9.74 27.87 39.16
N ASP A 389 9.71 28.12 40.47
CA ASP A 389 8.51 27.96 41.30
C ASP A 389 7.28 28.72 40.78
N GLY A 390 7.49 29.95 40.30
CA GLY A 390 6.42 30.77 39.75
C GLY A 390 5.81 30.17 38.48
N VAL A 391 6.63 29.57 37.62
CA VAL A 391 6.16 28.91 36.39
C VAL A 391 5.52 27.57 36.72
N LYS A 392 6.12 26.76 37.61
CA LYS A 392 5.53 25.49 38.09
C LYS A 392 4.13 25.68 38.63
N LYS A 393 3.91 26.67 39.51
CA LYS A 393 2.58 26.98 40.06
C LYS A 393 1.54 27.27 38.97
N LYS A 394 1.92 28.03 37.93
CA LYS A 394 1.02 28.33 36.81
C LYS A 394 0.72 27.08 35.97
N ILE A 395 1.70 26.20 35.78
CA ILE A 395 1.52 24.94 35.06
C ILE A 395 0.57 24.02 35.84
N PHE A 396 0.75 23.87 37.16
CA PHE A 396 -0.15 23.08 38.00
C PHE A 396 -1.56 23.66 38.03
N GLN A 397 -1.70 24.98 38.14
CA GLN A 397 -3.01 25.62 38.08
C GLN A 397 -3.70 25.34 36.75
N TRP A 398 -3.00 25.51 35.61
CA TRP A 398 -3.55 25.18 34.30
C TRP A 398 -3.94 23.70 34.20
N TYR A 399 -3.10 22.80 34.71
CA TYR A 399 -3.35 21.36 34.67
C TYR A 399 -4.65 21.02 35.41
N TRP A 400 -4.76 21.42 36.68
CA TRP A 400 -5.93 21.13 37.50
C TRP A 400 -7.19 21.87 37.05
N CYS A 401 -7.08 23.09 36.55
CA CYS A 401 -8.22 23.77 35.92
C CYS A 401 -8.72 23.03 34.67
N GLY A 402 -7.81 22.44 33.87
CA GLY A 402 -8.18 21.63 32.72
C GLY A 402 -8.85 20.31 33.12
N VAL A 403 -8.35 19.65 34.16
CA VAL A 403 -8.93 18.41 34.71
C VAL A 403 -10.30 18.67 35.32
N LEU A 404 -10.40 19.61 36.27
CA LEU A 404 -11.65 19.87 37.00
C LEU A 404 -12.71 20.60 36.15
N GLY A 405 -12.27 21.28 35.08
CA GLY A 405 -13.16 21.91 34.11
C GLY A 405 -13.55 21.01 32.93
N GLU A 406 -13.13 19.74 32.93
CA GLU A 406 -13.44 18.75 31.89
C GLU A 406 -13.10 19.21 30.45
N LEU A 407 -12.06 20.03 30.30
CA LEU A 407 -11.73 20.67 29.00
C LEU A 407 -11.11 19.71 27.97
N TYR A 408 -10.73 18.51 28.42
CA TYR A 408 -9.97 17.53 27.65
C TYR A 408 -10.64 16.14 27.61
N GLY A 409 -11.85 16.03 28.19
CA GLY A 409 -12.64 14.80 28.30
C GLY A 409 -13.44 14.41 27.07
#